data_AF-A0A1V3PPA3-F1
#
_entry.id   AF-A0A1V3PPA3-F1
#
_cell.length_a   1.000
_cell.length_b   1.000
_cell.length_c   1.000
_cell.angle_alpha   90.00
_cell.angle_beta   90.00
_cell.angle_gamma   90.00
#
_symmetry.space_group_name_H-M   'P 1'
#
loop_
_entity.id
_entity.type
_entity.pdbx_description
1 polymer ?
#
loop_
_entity_poly.entity_id
_entity_poly.type
_entity_poly.pdbx_seq_one_letter_code
_entity_poly.pdbx_strand_id
1 'polypeptide(L)'
;MSYFKIMLSGTGISFPFEGSTALAIGFFTTRFVKAATRSEAQELAKEMVLDEWRQGGIYAAENRGKIPSLVIESVSSTGTLTGMFKHKVAGYTFYLGD
;
A
#
# COMPACT_ATOMS: atom_id res chain seq x y z
N MET A 1 -19.82 4.58 10.55
CA MET A 1 -18.49 4.27 9.98
C MET A 1 -18.65 3.23 8.90
N SER A 2 -17.98 3.44 7.77
CA SER A 2 -18.04 2.58 6.59
C SER A 2 -16.69 1.92 6.36
N TYR A 3 -16.67 0.85 5.56
CA TYR A 3 -15.43 0.27 5.09
C TYR A 3 -15.08 0.87 3.73
N PHE A 4 -13.81 1.24 3.57
CA PHE A 4 -13.28 1.79 2.33
C PHE A 4 -12.21 0.86 1.79
N LYS A 5 -12.32 0.53 0.51
CA LYS A 5 -11.26 -0.08 -0.28
C LYS A 5 -10.49 1.04 -0.96
N ILE A 6 -9.20 1.13 -0.69
CA ILE A 6 -8.33 2.19 -1.20
C ILE A 6 -7.19 1.54 -1.95
N MET A 7 -7.03 1.90 -3.23
CA MET A 7 -5.87 1.52 -4.02
C MET A 7 -4.86 2.65 -3.99
N LEU A 8 -3.61 2.32 -3.68
CA LEU A 8 -2.49 3.24 -3.64
C LEU A 8 -1.41 2.78 -4.60
N SER A 9 -0.75 3.73 -5.23
CA SER A 9 0.56 3.51 -5.84
C SER A 9 1.64 4.20 -5.00
N GLY A 10 2.84 3.62 -5.02
CA GLY A 10 4.02 4.18 -4.35
C GLY A 10 5.21 4.20 -5.29
N THR A 11 5.93 5.32 -5.30
CA THR A 11 7.12 5.52 -6.15
C THR A 11 8.30 6.06 -5.34
N GLY A 12 9.52 5.92 -5.89
CA GLY A 12 10.75 6.41 -5.25
C GLY A 12 11.44 5.40 -4.35
N ILE A 13 10.95 4.16 -4.34
CA ILE A 13 11.61 3.03 -3.69
C ILE A 13 12.71 2.45 -4.58
N SER A 14 13.58 1.66 -3.98
CA SER A 14 14.53 0.81 -4.70
C SER A 14 14.64 -0.47 -3.90
N PHE A 15 13.74 -1.41 -4.19
CA PHE A 15 13.53 -2.61 -3.39
C PHE A 15 13.98 -3.85 -4.17
N PRO A 16 14.82 -4.73 -3.60
CA PRO A 16 15.25 -5.95 -4.29
C PRO A 16 14.06 -6.86 -4.56
N PHE A 17 13.84 -7.25 -5.81
CA PHE A 17 12.81 -8.21 -6.16
C PHE A 17 13.39 -9.62 -6.16
N GLU A 18 12.76 -10.53 -5.41
CA GLU A 18 13.28 -11.89 -5.19
C GLU A 18 13.65 -12.59 -6.52
N GLY A 19 14.87 -13.12 -6.58
CA GLY A 19 15.36 -13.87 -7.73
C GLY A 19 15.75 -13.03 -8.95
N SER A 20 15.74 -11.70 -8.86
CA SER A 20 16.13 -10.80 -9.94
C SER A 20 17.28 -9.87 -9.54
N THR A 21 18.13 -9.50 -10.49
CA THR A 21 19.07 -8.39 -10.34
C THR A 21 18.38 -7.03 -10.48
N ALA A 22 17.16 -7.00 -11.01
CA ALA A 22 16.37 -5.79 -11.16
C ALA A 22 15.76 -5.34 -9.83
N LEU A 23 15.68 -4.02 -9.65
CA LEU A 23 15.09 -3.41 -8.46
C LEU A 23 13.67 -2.94 -8.79
N ALA A 24 12.75 -3.19 -7.87
CA ALA A 24 11.43 -2.58 -7.92
C ALA A 24 11.54 -1.08 -7.64
N ILE A 25 11.01 -0.28 -8.55
CA ILE A 25 11.03 1.20 -8.48
C ILE A 25 9.70 1.78 -7.99
N GLY A 26 8.69 0.92 -7.86
CA GLY A 26 7.39 1.28 -7.32
C GLY A 26 6.48 0.07 -7.14
N PHE A 27 5.27 0.36 -6.66
CA PHE A 27 4.27 -0.66 -6.38
C PHE A 27 2.85 -0.15 -6.51
N PHE A 28 1.91 -1.09 -6.61
CA PHE A 28 0.51 -0.90 -6.29
C PHE A 28 0.15 -1.73 -5.07
N THR A 29 -0.73 -1.21 -4.22
CA THR A 29 -1.30 -1.96 -3.10
C THR A 29 -2.73 -1.53 -2.81
N THR A 30 -3.48 -2.39 -2.13
CA THR A 30 -4.83 -2.08 -1.68
C THR A 30 -4.91 -2.15 -0.16
N ARG A 31 -5.56 -1.19 0.47
CA ARG A 31 -5.87 -1.19 1.90
C ARG A 31 -7.37 -1.15 2.11
N PHE A 32 -7.82 -1.92 3.09
CA PHE A 32 -9.19 -1.88 3.59
C PHE A 32 -9.19 -1.23 4.96
N VAL A 33 -9.85 -0.09 5.08
CA VAL A 33 -9.88 0.69 6.32
C VAL A 33 -11.31 0.99 6.73
N LYS A 34 -11.54 1.01 8.04
CA LYS A 34 -12.80 1.46 8.62
C LYS A 34 -12.63 2.92 9.04
N ALA A 35 -13.47 3.81 8.52
CA ALA A 35 -13.37 5.24 8.81
C ALA A 35 -14.77 5.89 8.86
N ALA A 36 -14.86 7.09 9.43
CA ALA A 36 -16.06 7.92 9.39
C ALA A 36 -16.19 8.65 8.05
N THR A 37 -15.09 9.08 7.44
CA THR A 37 -15.10 9.83 6.18
C THR A 37 -14.15 9.27 5.12
N ARG A 38 -14.35 9.67 3.85
CA ARG A 38 -13.46 9.34 2.74
C ARG A 38 -12.05 9.93 2.91
N SER A 39 -11.92 11.12 3.53
CA SER A 39 -10.60 11.75 3.74
C SER A 39 -9.81 10.99 4.79
N GLU A 40 -10.45 10.72 5.93
CA GLU A 40 -9.87 9.92 7.02
C GLU A 40 -9.45 8.53 6.53
N ALA A 41 -10.27 7.89 5.70
CA ALA A 41 -9.92 6.61 5.10
C ALA A 41 -8.62 6.69 4.27
N GLN A 42 -8.46 7.73 3.44
CA GLN A 42 -7.27 7.93 2.61
C GLN A 42 -6.02 8.17 3.46
N GLU A 43 -6.13 8.98 4.51
CA GLU A 43 -5.03 9.25 5.44
C GLU A 43 -4.60 7.98 6.18
N LEU A 44 -5.57 7.24 6.73
CA LEU A 44 -5.31 5.95 7.39
C LEU A 44 -4.64 4.95 6.45
N ALA A 45 -5.14 4.82 5.23
CA ALA A 45 -4.57 3.90 4.25
C ALA A 45 -3.14 4.29 3.83
N LYS A 46 -2.86 5.59 3.69
CA LYS A 46 -1.50 6.08 3.43
C LYS A 46 -0.57 5.79 4.61
N GLU A 47 -1.00 6.08 5.83
CA GLU A 47 -0.17 5.87 7.01
C GLU A 47 0.15 4.39 7.22
N MET A 48 -0.82 3.50 7.04
CA MET A 48 -0.57 2.04 7.06
C MET A 48 0.51 1.60 6.07
N VAL A 49 0.49 2.16 4.86
CA VAL A 49 1.54 1.89 3.87
C VAL A 49 2.85 2.51 4.32
N LEU A 50 2.89 3.78 4.72
CA LEU A 50 4.12 4.44 5.15
C LEU A 50 4.80 3.73 6.33
N ASP A 51 4.04 3.22 7.30
CA ASP A 51 4.58 2.49 8.44
C ASP A 51 5.30 1.19 8.04
N GLU A 52 4.87 0.53 6.96
CA GLU A 52 5.55 -0.65 6.42
C GLU A 52 6.89 -0.31 5.75
N TRP A 53 7.09 0.95 5.35
CA TRP A 53 8.28 1.44 4.63
C TRP A 53 9.20 2.36 5.43
N ARG A 54 8.73 2.89 6.57
CA ARG A 54 9.52 3.68 7.52
C ARG A 54 10.37 2.79 8.41
N GLN A 55 11.29 3.38 9.16
CA GLN A 55 12.17 2.66 10.08
C GLN A 55 11.37 1.73 11.02
N GLY A 56 11.75 0.44 11.03
CA GLY A 56 11.05 -0.61 11.78
C GLY A 56 9.94 -1.33 11.01
N GLY A 57 9.56 -0.83 9.84
CA GLY A 57 8.62 -1.46 8.92
C GLY A 57 9.22 -2.64 8.15
N ILE A 58 8.35 -3.55 7.68
CA ILE A 58 8.74 -4.81 7.04
C ILE A 58 9.55 -4.63 5.75
N TYR A 59 9.37 -3.53 5.01
CA TYR A 59 10.09 -3.26 3.76
C TYR A 59 11.29 -2.32 3.97
N ALA A 60 11.42 -1.73 5.15
CA ALA A 60 12.37 -0.65 5.39
C ALA A 60 13.83 -1.09 5.35
N ALA A 61 14.13 -2.30 5.84
CA ALA A 61 15.50 -2.82 5.90
C ALA A 61 16.10 -3.08 4.51
N GLU A 62 15.26 -3.45 3.55
CA GLU A 62 15.71 -3.83 2.21
C GLU A 62 15.53 -2.72 1.17
N ASN A 63 14.70 -1.72 1.46
CA ASN A 63 14.54 -0.55 0.60
C ASN A 63 15.81 0.31 0.60
N ARG A 64 16.48 0.36 -0.56
CA ARG A 64 17.64 1.21 -0.82
C ARG A 64 17.26 2.58 -1.37
N GLY A 65 15.98 2.81 -1.62
CA GLY A 65 15.42 4.06 -2.13
C GLY A 65 15.00 4.98 -0.99
N LYS A 66 14.05 5.86 -1.30
CA LYS A 66 13.40 6.74 -0.31
C LYS A 66 12.16 6.04 0.25
N ILE A 67 11.62 6.60 1.34
CA ILE A 67 10.23 6.31 1.75
C ILE A 67 9.32 6.64 0.55
N PRO A 68 8.37 5.76 0.19
CA PRO A 68 7.58 5.94 -1.02
C PRO A 68 6.73 7.20 -0.98
N SER A 69 6.68 7.91 -2.11
CA SER A 69 5.66 8.93 -2.37
C SER A 69 4.37 8.23 -2.79
N LEU A 70 3.29 8.42 -2.03
CA LEU A 70 2.02 7.72 -2.23
C LEU A 70 0.98 8.55 -2.98
N VAL A 71 0.35 7.93 -3.97
CA VAL A 71 -0.81 8.48 -4.71
C VAL A 71 -2.03 7.59 -4.47
N ILE A 72 -3.20 8.21 -4.29
CA ILE A 72 -4.47 7.49 -4.22
C ILE A 72 -4.95 7.26 -5.65
N GLU A 73 -4.96 6.00 -6.08
CA GLU A 73 -5.42 5.60 -7.41
C GLU A 73 -6.94 5.46 -7.46
N SER A 74 -7.53 4.88 -6.41
CA SER A 74 -8.99 4.77 -6.32
C SER A 74 -9.48 4.63 -4.89
N VAL A 75 -10.73 5.04 -4.66
CA VAL A 75 -11.42 4.88 -3.38
C VAL A 75 -12.83 4.39 -3.66
N SER A 76 -13.21 3.25 -3.09
CA SER A 76 -14.59 2.75 -3.12
C SER A 76 -15.10 2.45 -1.72
N SER A 77 -16.34 2.88 -1.45
CA SER A 77 -17.04 2.55 -0.21
C SER A 77 -17.69 1.19 -0.39
N THR A 78 -17.32 0.24 0.46
CA THR A 78 -17.97 -1.07 0.52
C THR A 78 -18.95 -1.05 1.70
N GLY A 79 -20.18 -1.54 1.50
CA GLY A 79 -21.15 -1.73 2.59
C GLY A 79 -20.67 -2.70 3.67
N THR A 80 -21.55 -3.04 4.63
CA THR A 80 -21.27 -4.01 5.70
C THR A 80 -20.62 -5.28 5.15
N LEU A 81 -19.49 -5.65 5.75
CA LEU A 81 -18.44 -6.50 5.19
C LEU A 81 -18.78 -8.00 5.12
N THR A 82 -19.90 -8.38 4.51
CA THR A 82 -20.25 -9.79 4.28
C THR A 82 -19.51 -10.31 3.05
N GLY A 83 -18.27 -10.78 3.24
CA GLY A 83 -17.60 -11.66 2.26
C GLY A 83 -16.10 -11.41 1.99
N MET A 84 -15.52 -10.29 2.44
CA MET A 84 -14.13 -9.94 2.08
C MET A 84 -13.05 -10.43 3.04
N PHE A 85 -13.41 -10.98 4.21
CA PHE A 85 -12.46 -11.47 5.21
C PHE A 85 -11.65 -12.73 4.81
N LYS A 86 -11.85 -13.30 3.61
CA LYS A 86 -11.11 -14.50 3.17
C LYS A 86 -9.75 -14.21 2.54
N HIS A 87 -9.47 -12.97 2.11
CA HIS A 87 -8.16 -12.61 1.59
C HIS A 87 -7.60 -11.46 2.42
N LYS A 88 -6.45 -11.65 3.07
CA LYS A 88 -5.65 -10.54 3.60
C LYS A 88 -5.18 -9.71 2.38
N VAL A 89 -6.01 -8.76 1.96
CA VAL A 89 -5.66 -7.85 0.87
C VAL A 89 -4.71 -6.79 1.43
N ALA A 90 -3.47 -7.20 1.67
CA ALA A 90 -2.35 -6.35 2.06
C ALA A 90 -1.12 -6.62 1.19
N GLY A 91 -1.31 -7.32 0.07
CA GLY A 91 -0.24 -7.62 -0.87
C GLY A 91 0.23 -6.39 -1.64
N TYR A 92 1.50 -6.39 -2.00
CA TYR A 92 2.12 -5.44 -2.91
C TYR A 92 2.28 -6.09 -4.27
N THR A 93 1.96 -5.35 -5.32
CA THR A 93 2.35 -5.68 -6.68
C THR A 93 3.47 -4.72 -7.07
N PHE A 94 4.70 -5.22 -7.10
CA PHE A 94 5.88 -4.44 -7.49
C PHE A 94 6.04 -4.40 -9.00
N TYR A 95 6.58 -3.29 -9.52
CA TYR A 95 7.03 -3.20 -10.90
C TYR A 95 8.50 -2.77 -10.94
N LEU A 96 9.22 -3.33 -11.90
CA LEU A 96 10.66 -3.14 -12.09
C LEU A 96 10.91 -1.91 -12.96
N GLY A 97 12.07 -1.28 -12.76
CA GLY A 97 12.59 -0.31 -13.72
C GLY A 97 13.29 -1.03 -14.88
N ASP A 98 13.22 -0.43 -16.07
CA ASP A 98 13.97 -0.87 -17.26
C ASP A 98 15.49 -0.62 -17.12
#